data_AF-I0YN21-F1
#
_entry.id   AF-I0YN21-F1
#
_cell.length_a   1.000
_cell.length_b   1.000
_cell.length_c   1.000
_cell.angle_alpha   90.00
_cell.angle_beta   90.00
_cell.angle_gamma   90.00
#
_symmetry.space_group_name_H-M   'P 1'
#
loop_
_entity.id
_entity.type
_entity.pdbx_description
1 polymer ?
#
loop_
_entity_poly.entity_id
_entity_poly.type
_entity_poly.pdbx_seq_one_letter_code
_entity_poly.pdbx_strand_id
1 'polypeptide(L)'
;MQAMIARPMACRSPAVASQTTQAVRPRVLARVSRRSVLTRAEPTAAQKTLSELERAIAEARKQCDEATAGECAAAWDTVEELSAAISHKKAQAKADPLEEFCDDNPEADECRVYED
;
A
#
# COMPACT_ATOMS: atom_id res chain seq x y z
N MET A 1 25.29 76.39 52.15
CA MET A 1 25.96 75.25 51.48
C MET A 1 24.86 74.37 50.92
N GLN A 2 24.34 74.69 49.74
CA GLN A 2 24.62 74.05 48.44
C GLN A 2 24.16 72.58 48.34
N ALA A 3 23.09 72.39 47.55
CA ALA A 3 22.76 71.30 46.63
C ALA A 3 22.95 69.83 47.12
N MET A 4 22.05 68.90 46.82
CA MET A 4 21.92 68.38 45.46
C MET A 4 20.62 67.60 45.30
N ILE A 5 19.93 67.91 44.21
CA ILE A 5 18.73 67.27 43.69
C ILE A 5 19.11 65.87 43.20
N ALA A 6 18.52 64.82 43.77
CA ALA A 6 18.65 63.46 43.26
C ALA A 6 17.80 63.33 41.97
N ARG A 7 18.47 63.18 40.83
CA ARG A 7 17.84 62.92 39.52
C ARG A 7 17.37 61.45 39.47
N PRO A 8 16.21 61.14 38.87
CA PRO A 8 15.70 59.78 38.80
C PRO A 8 16.57 58.89 37.90
N MET A 9 16.70 57.62 38.29
CA MET A 9 17.38 56.59 37.49
C MET A 9 16.59 56.29 36.22
N ALA A 10 17.24 56.45 35.07
CA ALA A 10 16.70 56.03 33.78
C ALA A 10 16.80 54.50 33.66
N CYS A 11 15.65 53.83 33.56
CA CYS A 11 15.58 52.43 33.15
C CYS A 11 16.04 52.32 31.69
N ARG A 12 17.13 51.61 31.45
CA ARG A 12 17.67 51.36 30.11
C ARG A 12 17.12 50.02 29.61
N SER A 13 16.01 50.07 28.88
CA SER A 13 15.48 48.89 28.19
C SER A 13 16.42 48.44 27.08
N PRO A 14 16.68 47.14 26.90
CA PRO A 14 17.33 46.67 25.69
C PRO A 14 16.35 46.80 24.51
N ALA A 15 16.82 47.43 23.43
CA ALA A 15 16.13 47.45 22.15
C ALA A 15 16.08 46.01 21.61
N VAL A 16 14.89 45.42 21.55
CA VAL A 16 14.67 44.15 20.84
C VAL A 16 14.73 44.46 19.35
N ALA A 17 15.70 43.87 18.65
CA ALA A 17 15.82 43.94 17.20
C ALA A 17 14.56 43.32 16.56
N SER A 18 13.80 44.15 15.85
CA SER A 18 12.62 43.72 15.10
C SER A 18 13.10 42.92 13.88
N GLN A 19 13.09 41.60 13.99
CA GLN A 19 13.43 40.72 12.87
C GLN A 19 12.30 40.79 11.85
N THR A 20 12.67 41.25 10.66
CA THR A 20 11.82 41.42 9.49
C THR A 20 11.12 40.10 9.17
N THR A 21 9.78 40.12 9.10
CA THR A 21 8.99 38.98 8.68
C THR A 21 9.28 38.67 7.22
N GLN A 22 9.99 37.56 6.96
CA GLN A 22 10.11 37.03 5.62
C GLN A 22 8.74 36.53 5.15
N ALA A 23 8.21 37.13 4.09
CA ALA A 23 7.00 36.70 3.44
C ALA A 23 7.23 35.35 2.73
N VAL A 24 6.81 34.26 3.37
CA VAL A 24 6.79 32.93 2.76
C VAL A 24 5.69 32.90 1.71
N ARG A 25 6.07 32.85 0.43
CA ARG A 25 5.11 32.75 -0.68
C ARG A 25 4.42 31.38 -0.61
N PRO A 26 3.08 31.30 -0.65
CA PRO A 26 2.42 30.00 -0.72
C PRO A 26 2.70 29.36 -2.08
N ARG A 27 3.17 28.11 -2.06
CA ARG A 27 3.20 27.25 -3.25
C ARG A 27 1.76 27.00 -3.68
N VAL A 28 1.32 27.66 -4.76
CA VAL A 28 0.02 27.39 -5.38
C VAL A 28 0.08 25.96 -5.93
N LEU A 29 -0.60 25.03 -5.26
CA LEU A 29 -0.81 23.68 -5.80
C LEU A 29 -1.69 23.82 -7.04
N ALA A 30 -1.10 23.66 -8.23
CA ALA A 30 -1.84 23.61 -9.47
C ALA A 30 -2.86 22.46 -9.39
N ARG A 31 -4.17 22.78 -9.42
CA ARG A 31 -5.21 21.77 -9.61
C ARG A 31 -5.06 21.20 -11.01
N VAL A 32 -4.39 20.06 -11.11
CA VAL A 32 -4.42 19.24 -12.33
C VAL A 32 -5.85 18.72 -12.48
N SER A 33 -6.60 19.28 -13.41
CA SER A 33 -7.88 18.75 -13.84
C SER A 33 -7.63 17.45 -14.60
N ARG A 34 -7.71 16.31 -13.89
CA ARG A 34 -7.63 15.00 -14.54
C ARG A 34 -8.95 14.77 -15.26
N ARG A 35 -8.95 14.84 -16.59
CA ARG A 35 -10.05 14.27 -17.40
C ARG A 35 -10.10 12.77 -17.09
N SER A 36 -11.14 12.35 -16.39
CA SER A 36 -11.40 10.92 -16.17
C SER A 36 -11.76 10.30 -17.51
N VAL A 37 -10.88 9.46 -18.04
CA VAL A 37 -11.18 8.61 -19.19
C VAL A 37 -11.90 7.37 -18.64
N LEU A 38 -13.18 7.22 -18.96
CA LEU A 38 -13.92 5.98 -18.72
C LEU A 38 -13.40 4.93 -19.72
N THR A 39 -12.40 4.16 -19.31
CA THR A 39 -12.02 2.94 -20.04
C THR A 39 -13.02 1.85 -19.72
N ARG A 40 -13.42 1.08 -20.74
CA ARG A 40 -14.24 -0.11 -20.54
C ARG A 40 -13.40 -1.12 -19.74
N ALA A 41 -13.88 -1.49 -18.55
CA ALA A 41 -13.21 -2.48 -17.73
C ALA A 41 -13.22 -3.84 -18.47
N GLU A 42 -12.05 -4.30 -18.89
CA GLU A 42 -11.88 -5.69 -19.30
C GLU A 42 -11.87 -6.57 -18.04
N PRO A 43 -12.38 -7.82 -18.13
CA PRO A 43 -12.28 -8.75 -17.02
C PRO A 43 -10.81 -8.89 -16.62
N THR A 44 -10.55 -8.80 -15.32
CA THR A 44 -9.17 -8.87 -14.84
C THR A 44 -8.57 -10.23 -15.20
N ALA A 45 -7.25 -10.29 -15.38
CA ALA A 45 -6.56 -11.54 -15.70
C ALA A 45 -6.90 -12.68 -14.71
N ALA A 46 -7.21 -12.34 -13.45
CA ALA A 46 -7.66 -13.29 -12.43
C ALA A 46 -9.06 -13.89 -12.72
N GLN A 47 -10.00 -13.07 -13.21
CA GLN A 47 -11.36 -13.51 -13.56
C GLN A 47 -11.32 -14.46 -14.77
N LYS A 48 -10.45 -14.19 -15.74
CA LYS A 48 -10.25 -15.06 -16.90
C LYS A 48 -9.72 -16.45 -16.49
N THR A 49 -8.71 -16.50 -15.62
CA THR A 49 -8.14 -17.78 -15.16
C THR A 49 -9.13 -18.61 -14.33
N LEU A 50 -10.00 -17.95 -13.55
CA LEU A 50 -11.04 -18.66 -12.80
C LEU A 50 -12.10 -19.28 -13.73
N SER A 51 -12.51 -18.55 -14.76
CA SER A 51 -13.44 -19.08 -15.77
C SER A 51 -12.83 -20.26 -16.55
N GLU A 52 -11.53 -20.20 -16.85
CA GLU A 52 -10.80 -21.32 -17.47
C GLU A 52 -10.75 -22.56 -16.57
N LEU A 53 -10.54 -22.38 -15.26
CA LEU A 53 -10.60 -23.48 -14.28
C LEU A 53 -12.01 -24.10 -14.19
N GLU A 54 -13.06 -23.28 -14.12
CA GLU A 54 -14.44 -23.76 -14.10
C GLU A 54 -14.78 -24.59 -15.34
N ARG A 55 -14.32 -24.14 -16.52
CA ARG A 55 -14.47 -24.89 -17.77
C ARG A 55 -13.71 -26.21 -17.72
N ALA A 56 -12.46 -26.21 -17.25
CA ALA A 56 -11.64 -27.42 -17.13
C ALA A 56 -12.26 -28.45 -16.17
N ILE A 57 -12.87 -28.00 -15.06
CA ILE A 57 -13.60 -28.89 -14.14
C ILE A 57 -14.81 -29.53 -14.82
N ALA A 58 -15.58 -28.74 -15.59
CA ALA A 58 -16.73 -29.28 -16.32
C ALA A 58 -16.30 -30.30 -17.39
N GLU A 59 -15.19 -30.03 -18.08
CA GLU A 59 -14.62 -30.91 -19.10
C GLU A 59 -14.06 -32.20 -18.49
N ALA A 60 -13.32 -32.10 -17.37
CA ALA A 60 -12.80 -33.26 -16.65
C ALA A 60 -13.94 -34.17 -16.15
N ARG A 61 -15.01 -33.58 -15.61
CA ARG A 61 -16.22 -34.35 -15.21
C ARG A 61 -16.83 -35.10 -16.39
N LYS A 62 -17.02 -34.41 -17.52
CA LYS A 62 -17.58 -35.04 -18.72
C LYS A 62 -16.66 -36.14 -19.28
N GLN A 63 -15.35 -35.89 -19.33
CA GLN A 63 -14.38 -36.90 -19.77
C GLN A 63 -14.39 -38.12 -18.86
N CYS A 64 -14.49 -37.93 -17.54
CA CYS A 64 -14.58 -39.05 -16.61
C CYS A 64 -15.86 -39.89 -16.77
N ASP A 65 -16.95 -39.31 -17.29
CA ASP A 65 -18.20 -40.05 -17.57
C ASP A 65 -18.09 -40.92 -18.84
N GLU A 66 -17.25 -40.52 -19.81
CA GLU A 66 -17.16 -41.14 -21.14
C GLU A 66 -15.86 -41.97 -21.35
N ALA A 67 -14.82 -41.75 -20.55
CA ALA A 67 -13.46 -42.23 -20.82
C ALA A 67 -12.94 -43.29 -19.83
N THR A 68 -11.76 -43.83 -20.12
CA THR A 68 -11.08 -44.78 -19.23
C THR A 68 -10.51 -44.08 -18.00
N ALA A 69 -10.27 -44.83 -16.91
CA ALA A 69 -9.73 -44.26 -15.66
C ALA A 69 -8.41 -43.48 -15.87
N GLY A 70 -7.59 -43.85 -16.85
CA GLY A 70 -6.34 -43.14 -17.17
C GLY A 70 -6.57 -41.79 -17.83
N GLU A 71 -7.54 -41.69 -18.74
CA GLU A 71 -7.91 -40.44 -19.41
C GLU A 71 -8.63 -39.50 -18.44
N CYS A 72 -9.45 -40.04 -17.53
CA CYS A 72 -10.05 -39.28 -16.43
C CYS A 72 -8.98 -38.69 -15.51
N ALA A 73 -7.94 -39.45 -15.16
CA ALA A 73 -6.83 -38.94 -14.34
C ALA A 73 -6.10 -37.80 -15.05
N ALA A 74 -5.75 -37.96 -16.34
CA ALA A 74 -5.08 -36.93 -17.12
C ALA A 74 -5.92 -35.63 -17.25
N ALA A 75 -7.24 -35.74 -17.30
CA ALA A 75 -8.13 -34.58 -17.29
C ALA A 75 -8.07 -33.81 -15.96
N TRP A 76 -7.99 -34.54 -14.85
CA TRP A 76 -7.83 -33.95 -13.52
C TRP A 76 -6.44 -33.35 -13.29
N ASP A 77 -5.37 -33.90 -13.91
CA ASP A 77 -4.03 -33.31 -13.87
C ASP A 77 -4.05 -31.86 -14.43
N THR A 78 -4.82 -31.61 -15.49
CA THR A 78 -4.97 -30.26 -16.06
C THR A 78 -5.68 -29.30 -15.09
N VAL A 79 -6.68 -29.78 -14.36
CA VAL A 79 -7.38 -29.00 -13.33
C VAL A 79 -6.44 -28.67 -12.17
N GLU A 80 -5.60 -29.63 -11.77
CA GLU A 80 -4.61 -29.44 -10.72
C GLU A 80 -3.61 -28.34 -11.09
N GLU A 81 -3.04 -28.39 -12.29
CA GLU A 81 -2.10 -27.37 -12.78
C GLU A 81 -2.72 -25.96 -12.80
N LEU A 82 -3.95 -25.81 -13.32
CA LEU A 82 -4.66 -24.53 -13.35
C LEU A 82 -4.93 -24.00 -11.94
N SER A 83 -5.35 -24.88 -11.02
CA SER A 83 -5.63 -24.50 -9.64
C SER A 83 -4.38 -24.05 -8.89
N ALA A 84 -3.24 -24.72 -9.13
CA ALA A 84 -1.94 -24.38 -8.57
C ALA A 84 -1.49 -23.00 -9.06
N ALA A 85 -1.62 -22.73 -10.37
CA ALA A 85 -1.28 -21.42 -10.93
C ALA A 85 -2.12 -20.28 -10.32
N ILE A 86 -3.42 -20.52 -10.07
CA ILE A 86 -4.31 -19.55 -9.42
C ILE A 86 -3.92 -19.33 -7.96
N SER A 87 -3.63 -20.42 -7.23
CA SER A 87 -3.20 -20.35 -5.83
C SER A 87 -1.88 -19.57 -5.70
N HIS A 88 -0.90 -19.87 -6.55
CA HIS A 88 0.39 -19.18 -6.56
C HIS A 88 0.24 -17.68 -6.82
N LYS A 89 -0.64 -17.28 -7.77
CA LYS A 89 -0.95 -15.86 -8.00
C LYS A 89 -1.63 -15.20 -6.80
N LYS A 90 -2.51 -15.92 -6.09
CA LYS A 90 -3.16 -15.42 -4.87
C LYS A 90 -2.19 -15.29 -3.70
N ALA A 91 -1.27 -16.23 -3.54
CA ALA A 91 -0.25 -16.21 -2.51
C ALA A 91 0.69 -15.01 -2.69
N GLN A 92 1.16 -14.76 -3.92
CA GLN A 92 1.97 -13.57 -4.22
C GLN A 92 1.25 -12.24 -3.97
N ALA A 93 -0.08 -12.22 -4.07
CA ALA A 93 -0.87 -11.01 -3.90
C ALA A 93 -1.23 -10.71 -2.43
N LYS A 94 -0.95 -11.63 -1.50
CA LYS A 94 -1.27 -11.47 -0.08
C LYS A 94 0.05 -11.49 0.71
N ALA A 95 0.66 -10.32 0.88
CA ALA A 95 1.58 -10.12 2.00
C ALA A 95 0.77 -10.22 3.30
N ASP A 96 1.32 -10.84 4.34
CA ASP A 96 0.67 -10.79 5.63
C ASP A 96 0.66 -9.31 6.09
N PRO A 97 -0.48 -8.74 6.49
CA PRO A 97 -0.54 -7.33 6.89
C PRO A 97 0.40 -6.99 8.04
N LEU A 98 0.76 -7.96 8.88
CA LEU A 98 1.74 -7.78 9.94
C LEU A 98 3.17 -7.76 9.38
N GLU A 99 3.47 -8.54 8.34
CA GLU A 99 4.78 -8.58 7.69
C GLU A 99 5.12 -7.23 7.03
N GLU A 100 4.17 -6.64 6.28
CA GLU A 100 4.33 -5.28 5.73
C GLU A 100 4.49 -4.22 6.83
N PHE A 101 3.77 -4.36 7.95
CA PHE A 101 3.92 -3.47 9.10
C PHE A 101 5.29 -3.60 9.78
N CYS A 102 5.80 -4.82 9.91
CA CYS A 102 7.09 -5.11 10.53
C CYS A 102 8.28 -4.72 9.66
N ASP A 103 8.13 -4.75 8.33
CA ASP A 103 9.13 -4.24 7.38
C ASP A 103 9.38 -2.73 7.58
N ASP A 104 8.32 -1.97 7.84
CA ASP A 104 8.38 -0.51 8.06
C ASP A 104 8.67 -0.13 9.53
N ASN A 105 8.39 -1.02 10.50
CA ASN A 105 8.51 -0.76 11.93
C ASN A 105 9.20 -1.94 12.67
N PRO A 106 10.50 -2.17 12.44
CA PRO A 106 11.22 -3.30 13.04
C PRO A 106 11.33 -3.21 14.57
N GLU A 107 11.18 -2.03 15.16
CA GLU A 107 11.24 -1.80 16.60
C GLU A 107 9.91 -2.02 17.34
N ALA A 108 8.80 -2.19 16.61
CA ALA A 108 7.48 -2.39 17.20
C ALA A 108 7.45 -3.66 18.06
N ASP A 109 6.66 -3.64 19.13
CA ASP A 109 6.59 -4.75 20.09
C ASP A 109 6.09 -6.04 19.43
N GLU A 110 5.28 -5.93 18.37
CA GLU A 110 4.76 -7.02 17.56
C GLU A 110 5.80 -7.62 16.59
N CYS A 111 6.88 -6.89 16.30
CA CYS A 111 7.85 -7.19 15.24
C CYS A 111 9.25 -7.54 15.75
N ARG A 112 9.46 -7.45 17.08
CA ARG A 112 10.75 -7.68 17.69
C ARG A 112 11.10 -9.17 17.73
N VAL A 113 11.98 -9.60 16.83
CA VAL A 113 12.54 -10.97 16.80
C VAL A 113 13.87 -11.00 17.56
N TYR A 114 14.00 -11.94 18.50
CA TYR A 114 15.27 -12.22 19.19
C TYR A 114 15.85 -13.52 18.62
N GLU A 115 17.13 -13.53 18.24
CA GLU A 115 17.84 -14.77 17.90
C GLU A 115 18.34 -15.44 19.19
N ASP A 116 18.08 -16.74 19.34
CA ASP A 116 18.53 -17.57 20.47
C ASP A 116 20.03 -17.91 20.42
#